data_AF-A0A519KVC1-F1
#
_entry.id   AF-A0A519KVC1-F1
#
_cell.length_a   1.000
_cell.length_b   1.000
_cell.length_c   1.000
_cell.angle_alpha   90.00
_cell.angle_beta   90.00
_cell.angle_gamma   90.00
#
_symmetry.space_group_name_H-M   'P 1'
#
loop_
_entity.id
_entity.type
_entity.pdbx_description
1 polymer ?
#
loop_
_entity_poly.entity_id
_entity_poly.type
_entity_poly.pdbx_seq_one_letter_code
_entity_poly.pdbx_strand_id
1 'polypeptide(L)'
;NYDALKAFNEDTQMRSDWTFALCTGEERIKDADGKKAHPTQKPEALLHRVLLSATKPGDVVLDPFFGTGTTGAAAKRLGRHYIGIERDETYAKVAEKRIKAVLPAAPEDLAVMGSKRNEPKVPFGALVEAGLLRPGDRLYCPKGEREARVRADGSLVAGSLTGSIHKMGALFENAPACNGWTYWRFKSDQGLRSIDALRAEIRAGMQ
;
A
#
# COMPACT_ATOMS: atom_id res chain seq x y z
N ASN A 1 -1.27 4.59 0.85
CA ASN A 1 0.05 3.92 0.80
C ASN A 1 0.41 3.29 2.14
N TYR A 2 -0.40 2.35 2.63
CA TYR A 2 -0.20 1.75 3.96
C TYR A 2 1.10 0.93 4.02
N ASP A 3 1.27 0.00 3.08
CA ASP A 3 2.44 -0.89 3.04
C ASP A 3 3.75 -0.11 2.83
N ALA A 4 3.71 0.96 2.03
CA ALA A 4 4.84 1.88 1.88
C ALA A 4 5.25 2.56 3.19
N LEU A 5 4.30 3.06 3.99
CA LEU A 5 4.61 3.68 5.28
C LEU A 5 5.04 2.66 6.34
N LYS A 6 4.58 1.42 6.21
CA LYS A 6 5.03 0.31 7.05
C LYS A 6 6.49 -0.01 6.75
N ALA A 7 6.86 -0.15 5.48
CA ALA A 7 8.25 -0.33 5.05
C ALA A 7 9.14 0.86 5.47
N PHE A 8 8.65 2.09 5.34
CA PHE A 8 9.33 3.30 5.80
C PHE A 8 9.60 3.30 7.31
N ASN A 9 8.83 2.54 8.09
CA ASN A 9 8.91 2.46 9.55
C ASN A 9 9.36 1.06 10.00
N GLU A 10 10.34 0.49 9.31
CA GLU A 10 10.97 -0.79 9.65
C GLU A 10 9.96 -1.94 9.81
N ASP A 11 9.04 -2.02 8.86
CA ASP A 11 7.95 -3.01 8.83
C ASP A 11 6.99 -2.94 10.04
N THR A 12 6.95 -1.82 10.75
CA THR A 12 5.96 -1.54 11.81
C THR A 12 4.96 -0.49 11.36
N GLN A 13 3.72 -0.60 11.84
CA GLN A 13 2.67 0.35 11.44
C GLN A 13 3.04 1.78 11.87
N MET A 14 3.05 2.71 10.91
CA MET A 14 3.27 4.14 11.20
C MET A 14 2.16 4.65 12.13
N ARG A 15 2.57 5.27 13.25
CA ARG A 15 1.65 5.84 14.25
C ARG A 15 1.19 7.25 13.86
N SER A 16 0.27 7.81 14.63
CA SER A 16 -0.23 9.18 14.47
C SER A 16 0.68 10.25 15.09
N ASP A 17 1.65 9.86 15.93
CA ASP A 17 2.65 10.74 16.52
C ASP A 17 3.97 10.66 15.74
N TRP A 18 4.42 11.79 15.19
CA TRP A 18 5.61 11.86 14.35
C TRP A 18 6.66 12.78 14.96
N THR A 19 7.84 12.23 15.23
CA THR A 19 9.01 12.99 15.68
C THR A 19 9.79 13.49 14.48
N PHE A 20 9.99 14.81 14.38
CA PHE A 20 10.83 15.45 13.37
C PHE A 20 11.75 16.50 14.02
N ALA A 21 12.91 16.71 13.42
CA ALA A 21 13.69 17.90 13.70
C ALA A 21 12.97 19.16 13.19
N LEU A 22 13.27 20.30 13.80
CA LEU A 22 12.82 21.60 13.32
C LEU A 22 13.52 21.97 12.01
N CYS A 23 12.90 22.86 11.22
CA CYS A 23 13.52 23.43 10.03
C CYS A 23 14.63 24.43 10.43
N THR A 24 15.87 23.93 10.45
CA THR A 24 17.10 24.63 10.84
C THR A 24 18.23 24.34 9.83
N GLY A 25 19.42 24.89 10.07
CA GLY A 25 20.59 24.65 9.21
C GLY A 25 20.40 25.16 7.78
N GLU A 26 20.91 24.40 6.80
CA GLU A 26 20.86 24.72 5.37
C GLU A 26 19.45 24.64 4.78
N GLU A 27 18.57 23.81 5.37
CA GLU A 27 17.18 23.73 4.95
C GLU A 27 16.43 25.04 5.20
N ARG A 28 16.84 25.78 6.24
CA ARG A 28 16.19 27.03 6.63
C ARG A 28 16.62 28.15 5.68
N ILE A 29 15.68 28.61 4.85
CA ILE A 29 15.98 29.62 3.85
C ILE A 29 16.23 30.97 4.51
N LYS A 30 17.33 31.60 4.09
CA LYS A 30 17.74 32.93 4.54
C LYS A 30 17.57 33.95 3.42
N ASP A 31 17.25 35.18 3.80
CA ASP A 31 17.25 36.33 2.89
C ASP A 31 18.68 36.85 2.64
N ALA A 32 18.79 37.94 1.89
CA ALA A 32 20.09 38.56 1.55
C ALA A 32 20.87 39.06 2.78
N ASP A 33 20.18 39.39 3.88
CA ASP A 33 20.78 39.84 5.13
C ASP A 33 21.15 38.66 6.05
N GLY A 34 20.96 37.42 5.59
CA GLY A 34 21.19 36.21 6.38
C GLY A 34 20.12 35.94 7.44
N LYS A 35 19.02 36.70 7.46
CA LYS A 35 17.89 36.49 8.37
C LYS A 35 16.94 35.45 7.79
N LYS A 36 16.02 34.94 8.62
CA LYS A 36 15.03 33.93 8.22
C LYS A 36 14.10 34.54 7.16
N ALA A 37 14.11 33.99 5.95
CA ALA A 37 13.25 34.48 4.87
C ALA A 37 11.75 34.31 5.19
N HIS A 38 11.39 33.27 5.97
CA HIS A 38 10.03 33.05 6.44
C HIS A 38 10.00 32.65 7.91
N PRO A 39 9.07 33.21 8.72
CA PRO A 39 9.02 32.93 10.16
C PRO A 39 8.63 31.48 10.45
N THR A 40 7.72 30.91 9.66
CA THR A 40 7.05 29.64 9.96
C THR A 40 7.31 28.54 8.91
N GLN A 41 8.47 28.58 8.24
CA GLN A 41 8.89 27.54 7.29
C GLN A 41 8.78 26.15 7.94
N LYS A 42 8.11 25.22 7.24
CA LYS A 42 7.93 23.84 7.69
C LYS A 42 9.08 22.95 7.21
N PRO A 43 9.47 21.94 8.00
CA PRO A 43 10.52 21.00 7.63
C PRO A 43 10.08 20.13 6.45
N GLU A 44 10.94 19.91 5.46
CA GLU A 44 10.65 19.07 4.30
C GLU A 44 10.33 17.61 4.69
N ALA A 45 10.95 17.10 5.75
CA ALA A 45 10.71 15.74 6.24
C ALA A 45 9.23 15.47 6.59
N LEU A 46 8.54 16.50 7.11
CA LEU A 46 7.11 16.42 7.38
C LEU A 46 6.31 16.26 6.08
N LEU A 47 6.57 17.13 5.10
CA LEU A 47 5.85 17.12 3.83
C LEU A 47 6.17 15.87 3.02
N HIS A 48 7.41 15.37 3.07
CA HIS A 48 7.80 14.10 2.48
C HIS A 48 6.91 12.95 2.98
N ARG A 49 6.72 12.84 4.30
CA ARG A 49 5.87 11.80 4.89
C ARG A 49 4.39 11.98 4.54
N VAL A 50 3.88 13.21 4.58
CA VAL A 50 2.50 13.53 4.17
C VAL A 50 2.25 13.08 2.74
N LEU A 51 3.09 13.51 1.79
CA LEU A 51 2.92 13.19 0.38
C LEU A 51 3.06 11.69 0.11
N LEU A 52 4.04 11.02 0.72
CA LEU A 52 4.17 9.56 0.60
C LEU A 52 2.96 8.81 1.14
N SER A 53 2.31 9.30 2.21
CA SER A 53 1.18 8.60 2.82
C SER A 53 -0.10 8.70 1.99
N ALA A 54 -0.34 9.86 1.38
CA ALA A 54 -1.65 10.25 0.86
C ALA A 54 -1.70 10.48 -0.66
N THR A 55 -0.57 10.41 -1.38
CA THR A 55 -0.53 10.65 -2.84
C THR A 55 0.30 9.60 -3.57
N LYS A 56 0.06 9.44 -4.86
CA LYS A 56 0.88 8.65 -5.80
C LYS A 56 1.79 9.58 -6.62
N PRO A 57 2.91 9.08 -7.15
CA PRO A 57 3.63 9.78 -8.21
C PRO A 57 2.68 10.18 -9.34
N GLY A 58 2.85 11.40 -9.87
CA GLY A 58 1.96 12.00 -10.88
C GLY A 58 0.70 12.69 -10.33
N ASP A 59 0.33 12.51 -9.06
CA ASP A 59 -0.79 13.26 -8.47
C ASP A 59 -0.48 14.76 -8.39
N VAL A 60 -1.53 15.59 -8.36
CA VAL A 60 -1.44 17.05 -8.19
C VAL A 60 -1.72 17.42 -6.73
N VAL A 61 -0.81 18.17 -6.12
CA VAL A 61 -0.93 18.67 -4.74
C VAL A 61 -1.24 20.16 -4.74
N LEU A 62 -2.36 20.57 -4.15
CA LEU A 62 -2.69 21.98 -3.92
C LEU A 62 -2.21 22.43 -2.55
N ASP A 63 -1.49 23.54 -2.48
CA ASP A 63 -1.17 24.24 -1.25
C ASP A 63 -1.60 25.72 -1.34
N PRO A 64 -2.69 26.10 -0.64
CA PRO A 64 -3.23 27.46 -0.70
C PRO A 64 -2.43 28.48 0.15
N PHE A 65 -1.42 28.03 0.91
CA PHE A 65 -0.58 28.87 1.77
C PHE A 65 0.90 28.52 1.55
N PHE A 66 1.36 28.72 0.33
CA PHE A 66 2.60 28.11 -0.17
C PHE A 66 3.86 28.59 0.56
N GLY A 67 3.87 29.83 1.07
CA GLY A 67 5.00 30.44 1.74
C GLY A 67 6.26 30.33 0.88
N THR A 68 7.34 29.77 1.45
CA THR A 68 8.60 29.53 0.72
C THR A 68 8.66 28.18 0.00
N GLY A 69 7.52 27.58 -0.31
CA GLY A 69 7.40 26.46 -1.24
C GLY A 69 7.87 25.10 -0.72
N THR A 70 7.80 24.84 0.60
CA THR A 70 8.17 23.51 1.14
C THR A 70 7.35 22.39 0.49
N THR A 71 6.05 22.59 0.29
CA THR A 71 5.18 21.60 -0.36
C THR A 71 5.59 21.34 -1.81
N GLY A 72 5.86 22.39 -2.58
CA GLY A 72 6.28 22.25 -3.98
C GLY A 72 7.66 21.60 -4.11
N ALA A 73 8.59 21.91 -3.22
CA ALA A 73 9.92 21.29 -3.18
C ALA A 73 9.81 19.78 -2.91
N ALA A 74 9.04 19.39 -1.90
CA ALA A 74 8.80 17.99 -1.58
C ALA A 74 8.05 17.26 -2.70
N ALA A 75 7.01 17.89 -3.27
CA ALA A 75 6.22 17.33 -4.37
C ALA A 75 7.09 17.08 -5.59
N LYS A 76 7.88 18.07 -6.03
CA LYS A 76 8.79 17.92 -7.18
C LYS A 76 9.81 16.81 -6.95
N ARG A 77 10.43 16.74 -5.76
CA ARG A 77 11.40 15.69 -5.43
C ARG A 77 10.78 14.29 -5.52
N LEU A 78 9.54 14.18 -5.06
CA LEU A 78 8.77 12.94 -5.05
C LEU A 78 8.02 12.67 -6.37
N GLY A 79 8.26 13.43 -7.44
CA GLY A 79 7.58 13.23 -8.73
C GLY A 79 6.07 13.41 -8.67
N ARG A 80 5.59 14.34 -7.84
CA ARG A 80 4.21 14.85 -7.84
C ARG A 80 4.18 16.21 -8.53
N HIS A 81 3.05 16.52 -9.14
CA HIS A 81 2.75 17.88 -9.57
C HIS A 81 2.27 18.71 -8.38
N TYR A 82 2.36 20.03 -8.47
CA TYR A 82 1.86 20.92 -7.43
C TYR A 82 1.28 22.20 -7.99
N ILE A 83 0.36 22.79 -7.24
CA ILE A 83 -0.17 24.13 -7.43
C ILE A 83 0.00 24.85 -6.10
N GLY A 84 0.83 25.90 -6.09
CA GLY A 84 1.06 26.72 -4.89
C GLY A 84 0.42 28.09 -5.06
N ILE A 85 -0.33 28.54 -4.05
CA ILE A 85 -0.90 29.89 -4.00
C ILE A 85 -0.23 30.64 -2.84
N GLU A 86 0.33 31.82 -3.14
CA GLU A 86 0.96 32.70 -2.16
C GLU A 86 0.62 34.15 -2.52
N ARG A 87 0.30 34.94 -1.49
CA ARG A 87 -0.05 36.36 -1.66
C ARG A 87 1.19 37.26 -1.64
N ASP A 88 2.24 36.87 -0.93
CA ASP A 88 3.46 37.64 -0.77
C ASP A 88 4.44 37.31 -1.90
N GLU A 89 4.66 38.27 -2.80
CA GLU A 89 5.57 38.10 -3.93
C GLU A 89 7.01 37.77 -3.52
N THR A 90 7.45 38.21 -2.33
CA THR A 90 8.79 37.91 -1.83
C THR A 90 8.91 36.43 -1.52
N TYR A 91 7.90 35.86 -0.86
CA TYR A 91 7.85 34.43 -0.55
C TYR A 91 7.70 33.59 -1.82
N ALA A 92 6.86 34.02 -2.76
CA ALA A 92 6.71 33.37 -4.06
C ALA A 92 8.05 33.30 -4.83
N LYS A 93 8.81 34.40 -4.90
CA LYS A 93 10.14 34.44 -5.55
C LYS A 93 11.13 33.49 -4.87
N VAL A 94 11.11 33.43 -3.54
CA VAL A 94 11.94 32.48 -2.78
C VAL A 94 11.56 31.04 -3.08
N ALA A 95 10.25 30.74 -3.11
CA ALA A 95 9.73 29.41 -3.43
C ALA A 95 10.15 28.97 -4.84
N GLU A 96 10.00 29.84 -5.84
CA GLU A 96 10.42 29.55 -7.22
C GLU A 96 11.91 29.20 -7.30
N LYS A 97 12.77 30.00 -6.67
CA LYS A 97 14.22 29.77 -6.67
C LYS A 97 14.56 28.43 -6.01
N ARG A 98 13.96 28.14 -4.85
CA ARG A 98 14.13 26.87 -4.13
C ARG A 98 13.72 25.69 -5.00
N ILE A 99 12.54 25.73 -5.59
CA ILE A 99 11.97 24.60 -6.34
C ILE A 99 12.71 24.39 -7.67
N LYS A 100 13.21 25.44 -8.31
CA LYS A 100 14.09 25.31 -9.49
C LYS A 100 15.34 24.49 -9.17
N ALA A 101 15.92 24.66 -7.98
CA ALA A 101 17.11 23.93 -7.53
C ALA A 101 16.83 22.47 -7.10
N VAL A 102 15.56 22.07 -6.92
CA VAL A 102 15.23 20.68 -6.55
C VAL A 102 15.41 19.77 -7.77
N LEU A 103 16.23 18.73 -7.58
CA LEU A 103 16.34 17.62 -8.51
C LEU A 103 15.20 16.61 -8.22
N PRO A 104 14.37 16.25 -9.20
CA PRO A 104 13.38 15.20 -9.04
C PRO A 104 14.07 13.83 -8.95
N ALA A 105 13.50 12.90 -8.18
CA ALA A 105 13.94 11.51 -8.22
C ALA A 105 13.60 10.88 -9.57
N ALA A 106 14.37 9.86 -9.98
CA ALA A 106 14.09 9.12 -11.19
C ALA A 106 12.78 8.33 -11.04
N PRO A 107 11.99 8.13 -12.12
CA PRO A 107 10.70 7.42 -12.04
C PRO A 107 10.78 6.04 -11.39
N GLU A 108 11.85 5.29 -11.62
CA GLU A 108 12.12 3.98 -11.04
C GLU A 108 12.28 4.02 -9.52
N ASP A 109 12.86 5.09 -8.97
CA ASP A 109 13.08 5.29 -7.53
C ASP A 109 11.83 5.79 -6.79
N LEU A 110 10.77 6.16 -7.53
CA LEU A 110 9.49 6.59 -6.96
C LEU A 110 8.54 5.44 -6.66
N ALA A 111 8.90 4.22 -7.09
CA ALA A 111 8.13 3.02 -6.80
C ALA A 111 8.10 2.77 -5.28
N VAL A 112 6.89 2.56 -4.75
CA VAL A 112 6.68 2.25 -3.33
C VAL A 112 6.11 0.85 -3.17
N MET A 113 6.30 0.25 -2.00
CA MET A 113 5.72 -1.04 -1.67
C MET A 113 4.20 -1.03 -1.90
N GLY A 114 3.77 -1.85 -2.86
CA GLY A 114 2.37 -2.01 -3.24
C GLY A 114 1.61 -2.82 -2.19
N SER A 115 0.28 -2.63 -2.16
CA SER A 115 -0.58 -3.44 -1.30
C SER A 115 -0.99 -4.73 -1.98
N LYS A 116 -1.01 -5.84 -1.24
CA LYS A 116 -1.58 -7.13 -1.70
C LYS A 116 -3.05 -7.00 -2.15
N ARG A 117 -3.74 -5.93 -1.75
CA ARG A 117 -5.10 -5.60 -2.22
C ARG A 117 -5.17 -5.17 -3.68
N ASN A 118 -4.07 -4.71 -4.26
CA ASN A 118 -4.00 -4.26 -5.65
C ASN A 118 -3.64 -5.41 -6.61
N GLU A 119 -3.34 -6.61 -6.09
CA GLU A 119 -3.11 -7.78 -6.92
C GLU A 119 -4.40 -8.17 -7.67
N PRO A 120 -4.30 -8.72 -8.90
CA PRO A 120 -5.45 -9.22 -9.63
C PRO A 120 -6.30 -10.15 -8.76
N LYS A 121 -7.61 -9.89 -8.76
CA LYS A 121 -8.56 -10.69 -8.00
C LYS A 121 -8.77 -12.02 -8.70
N VAL A 122 -8.31 -13.08 -8.07
CA VAL A 122 -8.56 -14.46 -8.50
C VAL A 122 -9.69 -15.05 -7.67
N PRO A 123 -10.88 -15.32 -8.24
CA PRO A 123 -11.94 -16.03 -7.55
C PRO A 123 -11.56 -17.51 -7.35
N PHE A 124 -12.10 -18.16 -6.33
CA PHE A 124 -11.81 -19.59 -6.09
C PHE A 124 -12.27 -20.49 -7.24
N GLY A 125 -13.38 -20.14 -7.92
CA GLY A 125 -13.83 -20.84 -9.13
C GLY A 125 -12.76 -20.91 -10.23
N ALA A 126 -11.88 -19.91 -10.34
CA ALA A 126 -10.79 -19.93 -11.33
C ALA A 126 -9.81 -21.10 -11.10
N LEU A 127 -9.62 -21.56 -9.86
CA LEU A 127 -8.84 -22.77 -9.58
C LEU A 127 -9.50 -24.03 -10.15
N VAL A 128 -10.84 -24.06 -10.14
CA VAL A 128 -11.62 -25.18 -10.66
C VAL A 128 -11.63 -25.15 -12.18
N GLU A 129 -11.83 -23.98 -12.78
CA GLU A 129 -11.78 -23.77 -14.24
C GLU A 129 -10.41 -24.10 -14.82
N ALA A 130 -9.33 -23.70 -14.14
CA ALA A 130 -7.95 -24.01 -14.54
C ALA A 130 -7.57 -25.49 -14.31
N GLY A 131 -8.45 -26.29 -13.67
CA GLY A 131 -8.20 -27.70 -13.36
C GLY A 131 -7.17 -27.95 -12.27
N LEU A 132 -6.73 -26.90 -11.56
CA LEU A 132 -5.84 -26.99 -10.39
C LEU A 132 -6.53 -27.63 -9.18
N LEU A 133 -7.86 -27.49 -9.11
CA LEU A 133 -8.74 -28.27 -8.25
C LEU A 133 -9.89 -28.83 -9.08
N ARG A 134 -10.41 -29.99 -8.71
CA ARG A 134 -11.50 -30.67 -9.40
C ARG A 134 -12.71 -30.81 -8.48
N PRO A 135 -13.94 -30.81 -9.04
CA PRO A 135 -15.12 -31.16 -8.26
C PRO A 135 -14.95 -32.53 -7.61
N GLY A 136 -15.18 -32.61 -6.30
CA GLY A 136 -14.94 -33.81 -5.49
C GLY A 136 -13.63 -33.80 -4.71
N ASP A 137 -12.65 -32.96 -5.07
CA ASP A 137 -11.41 -32.82 -4.32
C ASP A 137 -11.68 -32.40 -2.88
N ARG A 138 -10.83 -32.87 -1.97
CA ARG A 138 -10.96 -32.61 -0.53
C ARG A 138 -10.00 -31.51 -0.10
N LEU A 139 -10.55 -30.49 0.55
CA LEU A 139 -9.80 -29.47 1.25
C LEU A 139 -9.89 -29.72 2.75
N TYR A 140 -8.81 -29.45 3.45
CA TYR A 140 -8.62 -29.76 4.86
C TYR A 140 -8.42 -28.47 5.67
N CYS A 141 -8.85 -28.46 6.93
CA CYS A 141 -8.46 -27.40 7.86
C CYS A 141 -6.92 -27.45 8.13
N PRO A 142 -6.33 -26.41 8.74
CA PRO A 142 -4.87 -26.36 8.98
C PRO A 142 -4.31 -27.56 9.75
N LYS A 143 -5.10 -28.16 10.66
CA LYS A 143 -4.73 -29.34 11.45
C LYS A 143 -5.07 -30.67 10.78
N GLY A 144 -5.77 -30.66 9.64
CA GLY A 144 -6.21 -31.86 8.93
C GLY A 144 -7.39 -32.61 9.55
N GLU A 145 -7.95 -32.13 10.66
CA GLU A 145 -8.98 -32.84 11.45
C GLU A 145 -10.38 -32.81 10.81
N ARG A 146 -10.64 -31.86 9.93
CA ARG A 146 -11.91 -31.67 9.23
C ARG A 146 -11.68 -31.35 7.77
N GLU A 147 -12.62 -31.77 6.93
CA GLU A 147 -12.55 -31.60 5.48
C GLU A 147 -13.85 -31.06 4.88
N ALA A 148 -13.73 -30.46 3.70
CA ALA A 148 -14.83 -30.06 2.83
C ALA A 148 -14.49 -30.44 1.38
N ARG A 149 -15.50 -30.76 0.58
CA ARG A 149 -15.33 -31.13 -0.83
C ARG A 149 -15.60 -29.95 -1.74
N VAL A 150 -14.80 -29.85 -2.81
CA VAL A 150 -14.95 -28.84 -3.87
C VAL A 150 -16.16 -29.17 -4.75
N ARG A 151 -16.98 -28.18 -5.09
CA ARG A 151 -18.07 -28.28 -6.06
C ARG A 151 -17.72 -27.57 -7.37
N ALA A 152 -18.44 -27.92 -8.44
CA ALA A 152 -18.21 -27.40 -9.79
C ALA A 152 -18.39 -25.89 -9.93
N ASP A 153 -19.18 -25.27 -9.06
CA ASP A 153 -19.43 -23.83 -9.01
C ASP A 153 -18.40 -23.06 -8.14
N GLY A 154 -17.36 -23.73 -7.64
CA GLY A 154 -16.39 -23.12 -6.72
C GLY A 154 -16.92 -22.93 -5.30
N SER A 155 -18.03 -23.59 -4.92
CA SER A 155 -18.43 -23.71 -3.52
C SER A 155 -17.78 -24.92 -2.85
N LEU A 156 -17.79 -24.95 -1.51
CA LEU A 156 -17.39 -26.10 -0.72
C LEU A 156 -18.60 -26.72 -0.01
N VAL A 157 -18.57 -28.03 0.19
CA VAL A 157 -19.61 -28.78 0.91
C VAL A 157 -19.01 -29.71 1.98
N ALA A 158 -19.61 -29.71 3.18
CA ALA A 158 -19.28 -30.64 4.26
C ALA A 158 -20.55 -31.03 5.03
N GLY A 159 -20.94 -32.30 4.94
CA GLY A 159 -22.25 -32.74 5.43
C GLY A 159 -23.39 -31.98 4.73
N SER A 160 -24.25 -31.33 5.51
CA SER A 160 -25.34 -30.46 5.02
C SER A 160 -24.90 -29.00 4.77
N LEU A 161 -23.69 -28.62 5.20
CA LEU A 161 -23.20 -27.25 5.09
C LEU A 161 -22.64 -27.01 3.69
N THR A 162 -23.03 -25.89 3.07
CA THR A 162 -22.50 -25.43 1.78
C THR A 162 -22.25 -23.93 1.82
N GLY A 163 -21.16 -23.48 1.17
CA GLY A 163 -20.86 -22.07 1.03
C GLY A 163 -19.55 -21.81 0.31
N SER A 164 -19.17 -20.52 0.22
CA SER A 164 -17.84 -20.14 -0.26
C SER A 164 -16.74 -20.63 0.68
N ILE A 165 -15.49 -20.62 0.20
CA ILE A 165 -14.31 -20.96 1.01
C ILE A 165 -14.22 -20.15 2.31
N HIS A 166 -14.69 -18.90 2.30
CA HIS A 166 -14.67 -18.00 3.45
C HIS A 166 -15.77 -18.35 4.46
N LYS A 167 -17.00 -18.54 3.96
CA LYS A 167 -18.15 -18.90 4.80
C LYS A 167 -17.94 -20.26 5.48
N MET A 168 -17.46 -21.24 4.72
CA MET A 168 -17.21 -22.58 5.24
C MET A 168 -16.06 -22.59 6.25
N GLY A 169 -14.99 -21.83 5.99
CA GLY A 169 -13.89 -21.68 6.96
C GLY A 169 -14.37 -21.04 8.27
N ALA A 170 -15.17 -19.97 8.18
CA ALA A 170 -15.71 -19.27 9.36
C ALA A 170 -16.62 -20.17 10.20
N LEU A 171 -17.49 -20.96 9.55
CA LEU A 171 -18.33 -21.96 10.20
C LEU A 171 -17.50 -23.04 10.92
N PHE A 172 -16.41 -23.48 10.29
CA PHE A 172 -15.54 -24.49 10.90
C PHE A 172 -14.76 -23.93 12.09
N GLU A 173 -14.24 -22.70 12.01
CA GLU A 173 -13.54 -22.07 13.13
C GLU A 173 -14.47 -21.53 14.22
N ASN A 174 -15.79 -21.58 14.01
CA ASN A 174 -16.77 -20.90 14.85
C ASN A 174 -16.41 -19.41 15.06
N ALA A 175 -16.04 -18.75 13.96
CA ALA A 175 -15.53 -17.39 13.93
C ALA A 175 -16.44 -16.50 13.06
N PRO A 176 -16.49 -15.17 13.31
CA PRO A 176 -17.31 -14.25 12.51
C PRO A 176 -16.81 -14.08 11.07
N ALA A 177 -15.52 -14.34 10.82
CA ALA A 177 -14.91 -14.27 9.49
C ALA A 177 -13.71 -15.23 9.39
N CYS A 178 -13.41 -15.67 8.17
CA CYS A 178 -12.25 -16.50 7.88
C CYS A 178 -11.67 -16.19 6.50
N ASN A 179 -10.34 -16.10 6.42
CA ASN A 179 -9.65 -16.06 5.13
C ASN A 179 -9.48 -17.50 4.60
N GLY A 180 -10.45 -17.94 3.79
CA GLY A 180 -10.47 -19.29 3.21
C GLY A 180 -9.19 -19.65 2.45
N TRP A 181 -8.51 -18.68 1.81
CA TRP A 181 -7.26 -18.93 1.07
C TRP A 181 -6.15 -19.47 1.97
N THR A 182 -5.98 -18.89 3.15
CA THR A 182 -4.94 -19.31 4.11
C THR A 182 -5.39 -20.45 5.02
N TYR A 183 -6.71 -20.58 5.22
CA TYR A 183 -7.30 -21.62 6.07
C TYR A 183 -7.29 -23.00 5.40
N TRP A 184 -7.83 -23.10 4.19
CA TRP A 184 -7.99 -24.38 3.51
C TRP A 184 -6.67 -24.89 2.94
N ARG A 185 -6.44 -26.19 3.14
CA ARG A 185 -5.27 -26.91 2.64
C ARG A 185 -5.67 -28.01 1.66
N PHE A 186 -4.87 -28.24 0.63
CA PHE A 186 -4.99 -29.40 -0.25
C PHE A 186 -3.81 -30.36 0.00
N LYS A 187 -3.97 -31.63 -0.34
CA LYS A 187 -2.89 -32.61 -0.26
C LYS A 187 -1.95 -32.44 -1.45
N SER A 188 -0.65 -32.38 -1.17
CA SER A 188 0.43 -32.37 -2.16
C SER A 188 1.49 -33.41 -1.75
N ASP A 189 2.48 -33.61 -2.61
CA ASP A 189 3.63 -34.51 -2.33
C ASP A 189 4.44 -34.07 -1.09
N GLN A 190 4.35 -32.79 -0.72
CA GLN A 190 5.00 -32.20 0.46
C GLN A 190 4.05 -32.10 1.67
N GLY A 191 2.91 -32.79 1.64
CA GLY A 191 1.88 -32.72 2.68
C GLY A 191 0.83 -31.64 2.43
N LEU A 192 0.26 -31.09 3.50
CA LEU A 192 -0.87 -30.13 3.44
C LEU A 192 -0.40 -28.71 3.11
N ARG A 193 -0.66 -28.26 1.88
CA ARG A 193 -0.32 -26.92 1.39
C ARG A 193 -1.56 -26.03 1.31
N SER A 194 -1.40 -24.73 1.56
CA SER A 194 -2.50 -23.76 1.47
C SER A 194 -2.96 -23.59 0.03
N ILE A 195 -4.28 -23.50 -0.17
CA ILE A 195 -4.85 -23.21 -1.51
C ILE A 195 -4.45 -21.82 -2.03
N ASP A 196 -3.92 -20.94 -1.17
CA ASP A 196 -3.32 -19.67 -1.58
C ASP A 196 -2.11 -19.86 -2.51
N ALA A 197 -1.41 -20.99 -2.40
CA ALA A 197 -0.33 -21.33 -3.32
C ALA A 197 -0.83 -21.50 -4.76
N LEU A 198 -2.00 -22.13 -4.94
CA LEU A 198 -2.62 -22.31 -6.25
C LEU A 198 -3.14 -20.96 -6.79
N ARG A 199 -3.60 -20.07 -5.89
CA ARG A 199 -3.97 -18.70 -6.28
C ARG A 199 -2.78 -17.93 -6.82
N ALA A 200 -1.61 -18.09 -6.20
CA ALA A 200 -0.38 -17.45 -6.66
C ALA A 200 0.06 -17.97 -8.05
N GLU A 201 -0.13 -19.26 -8.33
CA GLU A 201 0.14 -19.86 -9.65
C GLU A 201 -0.73 -19.24 -10.75
N ILE A 202 -2.04 -19.10 -10.53
CA ILE A 202 -2.91 -18.39 -11.49
C ILE A 202 -2.44 -16.95 -11.70
N ARG A 203 -2.09 -16.24 -10.62
CA ARG A 203 -1.63 -14.84 -10.73
C ARG A 203 -0.33 -14.71 -11.53
N ALA A 204 0.58 -15.67 -11.39
CA ALA A 204 1.82 -15.69 -12.16
C ALA A 204 1.55 -15.90 -13.66
N GLY A 205 0.51 -16.66 -14.03
CA GLY A 205 0.09 -16.83 -15.42
C GLY A 205 -0.75 -15.68 -16.01
N MET A 206 -1.15 -14.70 -15.20
CA MET A 206 -1.87 -13.49 -15.65
C MET A 206 -0.92 -12.31 -15.98
N GLN A 207 0.36 -12.42 -15.62
CA GLN A 207 1.41 -11.43 -15.90
C GLN A 207 2.08 -11.73 -17.23
#